data_AF-A0A445BQL3-F1
#
_entry.id   AF-A0A445BQL3-F1
#
_cell.length_a   1.000
_cell.length_b   1.000
_cell.length_c   1.000
_cell.angle_alpha   90.00
_cell.angle_beta   90.00
_cell.angle_gamma   90.00
#
_symmetry.space_group_name_H-M   'P 1'
#
loop_
_entity.id
_entity.type
_entity.pdbx_description
1 polymer ?
#
loop_
_entity_poly.entity_id
_entity_poly.type
_entity_poly.pdbx_seq_one_letter_code
_entity_poly.pdbx_strand_id
1 'polypeptide(L)'
;MDFKKDKFNQEQVLQVMDQQKIFLLGSKFLIRRGPISLESSSFPLSQLIDLYLQENSLFGPLPSLSDLSNLQTTYFGCNNFTSILSAAFSSLTSLQKLSLFNNLSLSPWPFPTDLTQSSTLSDLDFGSAGITGDPQLRCDSLFDLQLRDNKLTGVVPSSLMALPSLKNSPVPVFDKGVQVTLDEINNTPGPCDEKVMVLLKVAEGFGYPSQFAESWKGNDPCT
;
A
#
# COMPACT_ATOMS: atom_id res chain seq x y z
N MET A 1 -16.42 -35.70 4.43
CA MET A 1 -17.53 -35.08 3.68
C MET A 1 -17.24 -35.31 2.21
N ASP A 2 -18.11 -36.05 1.55
CA ASP A 2 -17.96 -36.46 0.14
C ASP A 2 -18.19 -35.28 -0.80
N PHE A 3 -17.19 -34.98 -1.63
CA PHE A 3 -17.34 -34.05 -2.75
C PHE A 3 -17.96 -34.80 -3.93
N LYS A 4 -19.27 -34.64 -4.14
CA LYS A 4 -19.88 -34.98 -5.42
C LYS A 4 -19.34 -34.03 -6.49
N LYS A 5 -18.71 -34.62 -7.51
CA LYS A 5 -18.39 -33.97 -8.79
C LYS A 5 -19.68 -33.71 -9.56
N ASP A 6 -20.34 -32.61 -9.27
CA ASP A 6 -21.34 -32.04 -10.16
C ASP A 6 -20.74 -30.89 -10.97
N LYS A 7 -21.14 -30.83 -12.24
CA LYS A 7 -20.58 -30.02 -13.33
C LYS A 7 -20.32 -28.56 -12.92
N PHE A 8 -19.04 -28.16 -12.88
CA PHE A 8 -18.64 -26.77 -12.69
C PHE A 8 -18.86 -25.96 -13.98
N ASN A 9 -19.83 -25.04 -13.95
CA ASN A 9 -19.95 -23.93 -14.88
C ASN A 9 -18.91 -22.83 -14.54
N GLN A 10 -18.69 -21.91 -15.49
CA GLN A 10 -17.51 -21.06 -15.69
C GLN A 10 -17.22 -19.93 -14.66
N GLU A 11 -17.58 -20.08 -13.39
CA GLU A 11 -17.39 -19.02 -12.38
C GLU A 11 -16.11 -19.18 -11.55
N GLN A 12 -15.48 -18.05 -11.16
CA GLN A 12 -14.38 -18.04 -10.20
C GLN A 12 -14.89 -18.58 -8.86
N VAL A 13 -14.38 -19.74 -8.43
CA VAL A 13 -14.86 -20.39 -7.22
C VAL A 13 -14.21 -19.73 -6.00
N LEU A 14 -14.92 -18.78 -5.39
CA LEU A 14 -14.64 -18.31 -4.03
C LEU A 14 -14.89 -19.47 -3.07
N GLN A 15 -13.87 -19.89 -2.34
CA GLN A 15 -14.04 -20.89 -1.30
C GLN A 15 -14.32 -20.17 0.03
N VAL A 16 -15.60 -20.18 0.41
CA VAL A 16 -16.02 -19.81 1.76
C VAL A 16 -15.66 -20.99 2.67
N MET A 17 -14.64 -20.81 3.52
CA MET A 17 -14.25 -21.84 4.49
C MET A 17 -15.08 -21.72 5.78
N ASP A 18 -15.55 -20.51 6.10
CA ASP A 18 -16.50 -20.17 7.16
C ASP A 18 -17.15 -18.79 6.84
N GLN A 19 -18.27 -18.43 7.46
CA GLN A 19 -19.00 -17.16 7.23
C GLN A 19 -18.13 -15.90 7.39
N GLN A 20 -16.96 -16.03 8.01
CA GLN A 20 -16.04 -14.93 8.33
C GLN A 20 -14.75 -14.95 7.50
N LYS A 21 -14.51 -15.99 6.68
CA LYS A 21 -13.25 -16.12 5.92
C LYS A 21 -13.47 -16.59 4.49
N ILE A 22 -12.93 -15.82 3.55
CA ILE A 22 -12.94 -16.14 2.12
C ILE A 22 -11.51 -16.31 1.62
N PHE A 23 -11.28 -17.41 0.90
CA PHE A 23 -10.02 -17.69 0.23
C PHE A 23 -10.26 -17.97 -1.24
N LEU A 24 -9.38 -17.46 -2.09
CA LEU A 24 -9.14 -18.04 -3.40
C LEU A 24 -7.93 -18.96 -3.32
N LEU A 25 -8.16 -20.28 -3.31
CA LEU A 25 -7.08 -21.26 -3.32
C LEU A 25 -6.43 -21.31 -4.70
N GLY A 26 -5.31 -20.61 -4.84
CA GLY A 26 -4.40 -20.77 -5.97
C GLY A 26 -3.63 -22.09 -5.87
N SER A 27 -4.09 -23.16 -6.54
CA SER A 27 -3.16 -24.16 -7.10
C SER A 27 -3.81 -25.15 -8.09
N LYS A 28 -3.17 -25.27 -9.25
CA LYS A 28 -3.24 -26.38 -10.23
C LYS A 28 -4.55 -26.68 -10.99
N PHE A 29 -5.68 -26.09 -10.64
CA PHE A 29 -6.91 -26.23 -11.44
C PHE A 29 -7.31 -24.89 -12.08
N LEU A 30 -6.77 -24.62 -13.27
CA LEU A 30 -7.31 -23.69 -14.29
C LEU A 30 -7.92 -22.36 -13.77
N ILE A 31 -7.26 -21.63 -12.86
CA ILE A 31 -7.72 -20.28 -12.50
C ILE A 31 -7.43 -19.37 -13.68
N ARG A 32 -8.47 -19.12 -14.48
CA ARG A 32 -8.43 -18.18 -15.61
C ARG A 32 -8.13 -16.77 -15.10
N ARG A 33 -7.33 -16.06 -15.90
CA ARG A 33 -7.17 -14.61 -15.89
C ARG A 33 -8.56 -13.98 -15.96
N GLY A 34 -8.99 -13.22 -14.94
CA GLY A 34 -10.25 -12.48 -14.99
C GLY A 34 -10.33 -11.38 -13.93
N PRO A 35 -11.17 -10.35 -14.13
CA PRO A 35 -11.53 -9.42 -13.06
C PRO A 35 -12.28 -10.15 -11.95
N ILE A 36 -12.18 -9.63 -10.73
CA ILE A 36 -12.97 -10.10 -9.58
C ILE A 36 -14.01 -9.04 -9.23
N SER A 37 -15.21 -9.49 -8.89
CA SER A 37 -16.25 -8.67 -8.26
C SER A 37 -16.66 -9.29 -6.94
N LEU A 38 -16.84 -8.46 -5.92
CA LEU A 38 -17.30 -8.86 -4.59
C LEU A 38 -18.80 -8.55 -4.39
N GLU A 39 -19.57 -8.42 -5.46
CA GLU A 39 -21.01 -8.17 -5.37
C GLU A 39 -21.75 -9.49 -5.12
N SER A 40 -22.34 -9.63 -3.92
CA SER A 40 -23.13 -10.82 -3.56
C SER A 40 -24.54 -10.41 -3.11
N SER A 41 -25.56 -10.85 -3.85
CA SER A 41 -26.98 -10.71 -3.49
C SER A 41 -27.48 -11.79 -2.53
N SER A 42 -26.65 -12.82 -2.23
CA SER A 42 -27.06 -13.97 -1.40
C SER A 42 -26.35 -14.09 -0.05
N PHE A 43 -25.27 -13.33 0.18
CA PHE A 43 -24.53 -13.30 1.44
C PHE A 43 -24.07 -11.87 1.77
N PRO A 44 -24.48 -11.31 2.93
CA PRO A 44 -23.96 -10.02 3.37
C PRO A 44 -22.47 -10.17 3.73
N LEU A 45 -21.60 -9.50 2.97
CA LEU A 45 -20.16 -9.50 3.22
C LEU A 45 -19.76 -8.69 4.47
N SER A 46 -20.74 -8.04 5.12
CA SER A 46 -20.54 -7.32 6.38
C SER A 46 -20.05 -8.22 7.52
N GLN A 47 -20.16 -9.54 7.43
CA GLN A 47 -19.63 -10.48 8.43
C GLN A 47 -18.20 -10.93 8.14
N LEU A 48 -17.62 -10.52 7.00
CA LEU A 48 -16.30 -10.98 6.58
C LEU A 48 -15.21 -10.35 7.46
N ILE A 49 -14.35 -11.20 8.03
CA ILE A 49 -13.22 -10.81 8.87
C ILE A 49 -11.91 -10.93 8.09
N ASP A 50 -11.74 -12.03 7.36
CA ASP A 50 -10.54 -12.28 6.57
C ASP A 50 -10.83 -12.50 5.08
N LEU A 51 -10.07 -11.83 4.22
CA LEU A 51 -10.14 -11.95 2.77
C LEU A 51 -8.75 -12.22 2.17
N TYR A 52 -8.58 -13.39 1.56
CA TYR A 52 -7.29 -13.81 1.00
C TYR A 52 -7.41 -14.04 -0.51
N LEU A 53 -6.88 -13.10 -1.29
CA LEU A 53 -6.83 -13.15 -2.75
C LEU A 53 -5.41 -13.14 -3.32
N GLN A 54 -4.39 -13.18 -2.47
CA GLN A 54 -2.99 -13.09 -2.87
C GLN A 54 -2.54 -14.25 -3.76
N GLU A 55 -1.47 -14.03 -4.53
CA GLU A 55 -0.85 -15.04 -5.40
C GLU A 55 -1.79 -15.63 -6.46
N ASN A 56 -2.63 -14.77 -7.04
CA ASN A 56 -3.51 -15.13 -8.13
C ASN A 56 -3.13 -14.36 -9.41
N SER A 57 -3.82 -14.65 -10.52
CA SER A 57 -3.69 -13.90 -11.78
C SER A 57 -4.88 -12.96 -11.99
N LEU A 58 -5.40 -12.36 -10.91
CA LEU A 58 -6.50 -11.38 -10.98
C LEU A 58 -6.01 -10.11 -11.68
N PHE A 59 -6.84 -9.53 -12.55
CA PHE A 59 -6.50 -8.30 -13.27
C PHE A 59 -7.66 -7.33 -13.35
N GLY A 60 -7.38 -6.10 -13.78
CA GLY A 60 -8.37 -5.03 -13.82
C GLY A 60 -8.40 -4.23 -12.51
N PRO A 61 -9.42 -3.40 -12.28
CA PRO A 61 -9.53 -2.64 -11.05
C PRO A 61 -9.69 -3.52 -9.81
N LEU A 62 -9.14 -3.10 -8.67
CA LEU A 62 -9.48 -3.69 -7.37
C LEU A 62 -10.98 -3.47 -7.12
N PRO A 63 -11.75 -4.53 -6.75
CA PRO A 63 -13.19 -4.40 -6.51
C PRO A 63 -13.47 -3.50 -5.31
N SER A 64 -14.68 -2.94 -5.27
CA SER A 64 -15.12 -2.14 -4.13
C SER A 64 -15.13 -2.96 -2.83
N LEU A 65 -14.70 -2.34 -1.74
CA LEU A 65 -14.67 -2.92 -0.39
C LEU A 65 -15.66 -2.23 0.56
N SER A 66 -16.60 -1.44 0.03
CA SER A 66 -17.50 -0.57 0.81
C SER A 66 -18.33 -1.31 1.87
N ASP A 67 -18.67 -2.58 1.66
CA ASP A 67 -19.52 -3.35 2.57
C ASP A 67 -18.74 -4.19 3.59
N LEU A 68 -17.41 -4.06 3.65
CA LEU A 68 -16.52 -4.91 4.43
C LEU A 68 -16.06 -4.26 5.75
N SER A 69 -16.97 -3.63 6.51
CA SER A 69 -16.61 -2.85 7.70
C SER A 69 -16.01 -3.66 8.86
N ASN A 70 -16.29 -4.97 8.93
CA ASN A 70 -15.73 -5.88 9.92
C ASN A 70 -14.43 -6.56 9.47
N LEU A 71 -13.92 -6.24 8.27
CA LEU A 71 -12.71 -6.84 7.74
C LEU A 71 -11.49 -6.42 8.57
N GLN A 72 -10.73 -7.41 9.02
CA GLN A 72 -9.52 -7.24 9.83
C GLN A 72 -8.27 -7.57 9.04
N THR A 73 -8.31 -8.62 8.21
CA THR A 73 -7.16 -9.07 7.42
C THR A 73 -7.51 -9.11 5.95
N THR A 74 -6.72 -8.46 5.11
CA THR A 74 -6.84 -8.66 3.66
C THR A 74 -5.50 -8.66 2.94
N TYR A 75 -5.31 -9.66 2.09
CA TYR A 75 -4.12 -9.81 1.26
C TYR A 75 -4.51 -9.90 -0.21
N PHE A 76 -4.09 -8.91 -0.98
CA PHE A 76 -4.29 -8.78 -2.42
C PHE A 76 -2.98 -8.88 -3.21
N GLY A 77 -1.86 -9.15 -2.53
CA GLY A 77 -0.53 -9.13 -3.12
C GLY A 77 -0.30 -10.17 -4.23
N CYS A 78 0.73 -9.97 -5.03
CA CYS A 78 1.10 -10.85 -6.14
C CYS A 78 -0.06 -11.10 -7.11
N ASN A 79 -0.76 -10.04 -7.52
CA ASN A 79 -1.80 -10.03 -8.55
C ASN A 79 -1.44 -9.05 -9.67
N ASN A 80 -2.34 -8.87 -10.62
CA ASN A 80 -2.18 -8.00 -11.79
C ASN A 80 -3.25 -6.89 -11.83
N PHE A 81 -3.64 -6.35 -10.67
CA PHE A 81 -4.57 -5.23 -10.59
C PHE A 81 -4.02 -4.00 -11.31
N THR A 82 -4.89 -3.23 -11.96
CA THR A 82 -4.52 -2.10 -12.82
C THR A 82 -4.85 -0.74 -12.23
N SER A 83 -5.83 -0.68 -11.33
CA SER A 83 -6.26 0.54 -10.65
C SER A 83 -6.92 0.26 -9.31
N ILE A 84 -6.98 1.27 -8.45
CA ILE A 84 -7.66 1.27 -7.15
C ILE A 84 -8.63 2.47 -7.14
N LEU A 85 -9.82 2.27 -6.58
CA LEU A 85 -10.82 3.34 -6.47
C LEU A 85 -10.36 4.40 -5.45
N SER A 86 -10.75 5.65 -5.68
CA SER A 86 -10.58 6.68 -4.65
C SER A 86 -11.39 6.30 -3.41
N ALA A 87 -10.78 6.42 -2.22
CA ALA A 87 -11.41 6.03 -0.95
C ALA A 87 -11.79 4.54 -0.86
N ALA A 88 -11.08 3.65 -1.57
CA ALA A 88 -11.32 2.21 -1.58
C ALA A 88 -11.28 1.54 -0.20
N PHE A 89 -10.64 2.16 0.80
CA PHE A 89 -10.47 1.61 2.15
C PHE A 89 -11.27 2.36 3.22
N SER A 90 -12.05 3.39 2.83
CA SER A 90 -12.79 4.26 3.76
C SER A 90 -13.81 3.55 4.65
N SER A 91 -14.34 2.41 4.22
CA SER A 91 -15.29 1.59 4.99
C SER A 91 -14.61 0.62 5.97
N LEU A 92 -13.31 0.39 5.85
CA LEU A 92 -12.59 -0.70 6.53
C LEU A 92 -12.17 -0.31 7.94
N THR A 93 -13.10 0.14 8.78
CA THR A 93 -12.80 0.71 10.10
C THR A 93 -12.19 -0.28 11.11
N SER A 94 -12.32 -1.59 10.87
CA SER A 94 -11.78 -2.66 11.72
C SER A 94 -10.44 -3.24 11.25
N LEU A 95 -9.85 -2.68 10.19
CA LEU A 95 -8.69 -3.27 9.52
C LEU A 95 -7.47 -3.31 10.45
N GLN A 96 -6.76 -4.45 10.44
CA GLN A 96 -5.53 -4.69 11.20
C GLN A 96 -4.35 -4.96 10.28
N LYS A 97 -4.58 -5.65 9.15
CA LYS A 97 -3.56 -6.06 8.19
C LYS A 97 -4.03 -5.84 6.76
N LEU A 98 -3.23 -5.14 5.97
CA LEU A 98 -3.48 -4.91 4.55
C LEU A 98 -2.19 -5.09 3.74
N SER A 99 -2.24 -5.95 2.72
CA SER A 99 -1.15 -6.08 1.75
C SER A 99 -1.63 -5.95 0.31
N LEU A 100 -1.01 -5.04 -0.43
CA LEU A 100 -1.05 -4.93 -1.89
C LEU A 100 0.29 -5.28 -2.54
N PHE A 101 1.20 -5.91 -1.78
CA PHE A 101 2.57 -6.19 -2.20
C PHE A 101 2.63 -6.77 -3.62
N ASN A 102 3.54 -6.28 -4.45
CA ASN A 102 3.82 -6.84 -5.77
C ASN A 102 2.57 -6.87 -6.69
N ASN A 103 1.96 -5.70 -6.88
CA ASN A 103 0.94 -5.45 -7.90
C ASN A 103 1.50 -4.50 -8.97
N LEU A 104 2.46 -5.00 -9.75
CA LEU A 104 3.28 -4.20 -10.67
C LEU A 104 2.49 -3.53 -11.81
N SER A 105 1.28 -4.02 -12.10
CA SER A 105 0.40 -3.45 -13.13
C SER A 105 -0.43 -2.27 -12.64
N LEU A 106 -0.37 -1.91 -11.36
CA LEU A 106 -1.07 -0.75 -10.82
C LEU A 106 -0.53 0.53 -11.46
N SER A 107 -1.45 1.31 -12.02
CA SER A 107 -1.14 2.70 -12.40
C SER A 107 -0.78 3.50 -11.15
N PRO A 108 0.11 4.51 -11.25
CA PRO A 108 0.47 5.33 -10.10
C PRO A 108 -0.76 5.94 -9.41
N TRP A 109 -0.81 5.86 -8.09
CA TRP A 109 -1.95 6.30 -7.30
C TRP A 109 -1.50 6.85 -5.94
N PRO A 110 -2.21 7.84 -5.37
CA PRO A 110 -1.77 8.49 -4.14
C PRO A 110 -1.88 7.57 -2.93
N PHE A 111 -1.04 7.81 -1.92
CA PHE A 111 -1.15 7.14 -0.63
C PHE A 111 -2.58 7.28 -0.05
N PRO A 112 -3.26 6.17 0.34
CA PRO A 112 -4.64 6.21 0.81
C PRO A 112 -4.75 6.72 2.25
N THR A 113 -5.09 7.99 2.42
CA THR A 113 -5.27 8.62 3.73
C THR A 113 -6.55 8.16 4.45
N ASP A 114 -7.48 7.52 3.73
CA ASP A 114 -8.68 6.89 4.28
C ASP A 114 -8.36 5.70 5.20
N LEU A 115 -7.16 5.11 5.12
CA LEU A 115 -6.69 4.12 6.09
C LEU A 115 -6.59 4.65 7.52
N THR A 116 -6.55 5.97 7.71
CA THR A 116 -6.59 6.59 9.05
C THR A 116 -7.89 6.32 9.81
N GLN A 117 -8.94 5.87 9.13
CA GLN A 117 -10.18 5.43 9.79
C GLN A 117 -10.01 4.09 10.54
N SER A 118 -8.98 3.31 10.20
CA SER A 118 -8.68 2.01 10.82
C SER A 118 -7.66 2.20 11.95
N SER A 119 -8.12 2.61 13.13
CA SER A 119 -7.25 2.84 14.31
C SER A 119 -6.52 1.57 14.78
N THR A 120 -7.01 0.38 14.40
CA THR A 120 -6.43 -0.92 14.71
C THR A 120 -5.37 -1.38 13.69
N LEU A 121 -5.11 -0.60 12.64
CA LEU A 121 -4.17 -0.97 11.58
C LEU A 121 -2.77 -1.12 12.16
N SER A 122 -2.19 -2.30 11.98
CA SER A 122 -0.96 -2.74 12.62
C SER A 122 0.11 -3.17 11.61
N ASP A 123 -0.31 -3.78 10.50
CA ASP A 123 0.57 -4.17 9.39
C ASP A 123 0.06 -3.56 8.07
N LEU A 124 0.92 -2.83 7.37
CA LEU A 124 0.62 -2.27 6.06
C LEU A 124 1.77 -2.55 5.08
N ASP A 125 1.48 -3.32 4.03
CA ASP A 125 2.46 -3.65 2.98
C ASP A 125 1.98 -3.21 1.60
N PHE A 126 2.54 -2.08 1.14
CA PHE A 126 2.37 -1.57 -0.21
C PHE A 126 3.68 -1.64 -1.01
N GLY A 127 4.58 -2.58 -0.71
CA GLY A 127 5.80 -2.76 -1.48
C GLY A 127 5.50 -3.04 -2.96
N SER A 128 6.14 -2.31 -3.88
CA SER A 128 5.91 -2.48 -5.33
C SER A 128 4.43 -2.34 -5.75
N ALA A 129 3.71 -1.37 -5.19
CA ALA A 129 2.28 -1.14 -5.45
C ALA A 129 1.99 0.17 -6.22
N GLY A 130 3.01 0.89 -6.68
CA GLY A 130 2.84 2.10 -7.49
C GLY A 130 2.39 3.34 -6.69
N ILE A 131 2.61 3.36 -5.38
CA ILE A 131 2.20 4.47 -4.51
C ILE A 131 2.97 5.75 -4.85
N THR A 132 2.27 6.89 -4.88
CA THR A 132 2.82 8.24 -4.99
C THR A 132 2.37 9.14 -3.84
N GLY A 133 3.00 10.33 -3.73
CA GLY A 133 2.65 11.33 -2.72
C GLY A 133 3.19 11.02 -1.33
N ASP A 134 2.73 11.80 -0.35
CA ASP A 134 3.23 11.74 1.03
C ASP A 134 2.44 10.73 1.86
N PRO A 135 3.10 9.76 2.53
CA PRO A 135 2.43 8.76 3.35
C PRO A 135 1.98 9.34 4.71
N GLN A 136 0.94 10.16 4.67
CA GLN A 136 0.33 10.73 5.87
C GLN A 136 -0.57 9.70 6.56
N LEU A 137 -0.09 9.17 7.67
CA LEU A 137 -0.77 8.16 8.48
C LEU A 137 -0.81 8.57 9.95
N ARG A 138 -1.91 8.23 10.62
CA ARG A 138 -2.12 8.41 12.06
C ARG A 138 -2.80 7.17 12.64
N CYS A 139 -2.07 6.06 12.60
CA CYS A 139 -2.50 4.79 13.17
C CYS A 139 -1.51 4.43 14.28
N ASP A 140 -1.86 4.76 15.53
CA ASP A 140 -0.95 4.55 16.68
C ASP A 140 -0.57 3.08 16.89
N SER A 141 -1.41 2.17 16.38
CA SER A 141 -1.19 0.72 16.39
C SER A 141 -0.22 0.23 15.30
N LEU A 142 0.13 1.07 14.33
CA LEU A 142 0.94 0.66 13.17
C LEU A 142 2.36 0.31 13.63
N PHE A 143 2.75 -0.95 13.44
CA PHE A 143 4.07 -1.45 13.84
C PHE A 143 4.92 -1.90 12.65
N ASP A 144 4.31 -2.37 11.57
CA ASP A 144 5.00 -2.79 10.35
C ASP A 144 4.48 -2.01 9.14
N LEU A 145 5.37 -1.26 8.50
CA LEU A 145 5.08 -0.46 7.33
C LEU A 145 6.11 -0.76 6.23
N GLN A 146 5.64 -1.36 5.15
CA GLN A 146 6.46 -1.71 3.99
C GLN A 146 6.06 -0.86 2.79
N LEU A 147 6.91 0.10 2.43
CA LEU A 147 6.68 1.03 1.31
C LEU A 147 7.76 0.96 0.22
N ARG A 148 8.59 -0.10 0.23
CA ARG A 148 9.69 -0.28 -0.74
C ARG A 148 9.21 -0.28 -2.19
N ASP A 149 10.10 0.10 -3.10
CA ASP A 149 9.87 -0.01 -4.55
C ASP A 149 8.60 0.72 -5.05
N ASN A 150 8.31 1.88 -4.47
CA ASN A 150 7.22 2.77 -4.88
C ASN A 150 7.75 4.04 -5.57
N LYS A 151 6.82 4.93 -5.91
CA LYS A 151 7.08 6.24 -6.53
C LYS A 151 6.85 7.36 -5.51
N LEU A 152 7.18 7.09 -4.25
CA LEU A 152 7.11 8.08 -3.17
C LEU A 152 8.16 9.16 -3.40
N THR A 153 7.76 10.41 -3.19
CA THR A 153 8.59 11.60 -3.34
C THR A 153 8.28 12.55 -2.19
N GLY A 154 9.18 13.48 -1.89
CA GLY A 154 8.97 14.45 -0.81
C GLY A 154 9.65 14.04 0.49
N VAL A 155 9.41 14.84 1.54
CA VAL A 155 9.97 14.59 2.87
C VAL A 155 9.17 13.52 3.61
N VAL A 156 9.85 12.76 4.47
CA VAL A 156 9.16 11.82 5.37
C VAL A 156 8.20 12.62 6.27
N PRO A 157 6.89 12.36 6.24
CA PRO A 157 5.94 13.13 7.03
C PRO A 157 6.19 12.99 8.53
N SER A 158 6.08 14.10 9.27
CA SER A 158 6.21 14.08 10.73
C SER A 158 5.18 13.18 11.40
N SER A 159 4.00 12.99 10.78
CA SER A 159 2.99 12.03 11.25
C SER A 159 3.52 10.60 11.27
N LEU A 160 4.39 10.23 10.33
CA LEU A 160 4.99 8.90 10.28
C LEU A 160 6.11 8.76 11.31
N MET A 161 6.94 9.79 11.47
CA MET A 161 8.02 9.83 12.48
C MET A 161 7.50 9.83 13.92
N ALA A 162 6.26 10.31 14.13
CA ALA A 162 5.62 10.37 15.43
C ALA A 162 4.84 9.10 15.82
N LEU A 163 4.80 8.06 14.97
CA LEU A 163 4.07 6.84 15.28
C LEU A 163 4.76 6.07 16.42
N PRO A 164 4.06 5.82 17.55
CA PRO A 164 4.68 5.30 18.76
C PRO A 164 5.10 3.84 18.65
N SER A 165 4.40 3.07 17.81
CA SER A 165 4.58 1.61 17.69
C SER A 165 5.41 1.20 16.48
N LEU A 166 5.79 2.15 15.61
CA LEU A 166 6.42 1.85 14.34
C LEU A 166 7.82 1.27 14.56
N LYS A 167 8.03 0.04 14.10
CA LYS A 167 9.34 -0.58 14.16
C LYS A 167 10.24 0.06 13.10
N ASN A 168 11.08 0.98 13.53
CA ASN A 168 12.11 1.51 12.65
C ASN A 168 13.08 0.39 12.27
N SER A 169 13.38 0.27 10.96
CA SER A 169 14.59 -0.42 10.52
C SER A 169 15.80 0.25 11.18
N PRO A 170 16.90 -0.49 11.43
CA PRO A 170 18.09 0.08 12.05
C PRO A 170 18.48 1.37 11.33
N VAL A 171 18.59 2.46 12.09
CA VAL A 171 19.05 3.76 11.57
C VAL A 171 20.40 3.52 10.88
N PRO A 172 20.60 4.02 9.65
CA PRO A 172 21.89 3.91 9.00
C PRO A 172 22.99 4.43 9.93
N VAL A 173 23.99 3.60 10.21
CA VAL A 173 25.17 4.04 10.95
C VAL A 173 26.04 4.79 9.95
N PHE A 174 26.09 6.11 10.08
CA PHE A 174 26.95 6.93 9.25
C PHE A 174 28.38 6.97 9.80
N ASP A 175 29.37 7.16 8.92
CA ASP A 175 30.78 7.29 9.29
C ASP A 175 31.00 8.50 10.22
N LYS A 176 32.07 8.47 11.02
CA LYS A 176 32.39 9.45 12.10
C LYS A 176 32.45 10.94 11.69
N GLY A 177 32.32 11.27 10.40
CA GLY A 177 32.28 12.64 9.90
C GLY A 177 30.88 13.14 9.52
N VAL A 178 29.86 12.27 9.51
CA VAL A 178 28.50 12.64 9.12
C VAL A 178 27.71 13.03 10.37
N GLN A 179 27.37 14.31 10.47
CA GLN A 179 26.44 14.81 11.48
C GLN A 179 25.02 14.63 10.96
N VAL A 180 24.17 13.95 11.72
CA VAL A 180 22.75 13.80 11.41
C VAL A 180 21.96 14.68 12.36
N THR A 181 21.40 15.77 11.83
CA THR A 181 20.49 16.65 12.56
C THR A 181 19.05 16.24 12.25
N LEU A 182 18.38 15.60 13.21
CA LEU A 182 16.95 15.25 13.11
C LEU A 182 16.02 16.33 13.69
N ASP A 183 16.59 17.33 14.35
CA ASP A 183 15.84 18.22 15.25
C ASP A 183 15.48 19.59 14.62
N GLU A 184 16.08 19.95 13.49
CA GLU A 184 15.94 21.28 12.88
C GLU A 184 15.29 21.20 11.49
N ILE A 185 13.96 21.11 11.45
CA ILE A 185 13.20 21.37 10.23
C ILE A 185 13.12 22.90 10.07
N ASN A 186 14.21 23.52 9.58
CA ASN A 186 14.15 24.91 9.15
C ASN A 186 13.27 25.00 7.89
N ASN A 187 12.05 25.54 8.07
CA ASN A 187 11.04 25.66 7.02
C ASN A 187 11.31 26.79 6.01
N THR A 188 12.49 27.40 6.04
CA THR A 188 12.93 28.43 5.08
C THR A 188 14.14 27.89 4.31
N PRO A 189 13.93 27.33 3.11
CA PRO A 189 15.03 26.81 2.28
C PRO A 189 16.02 27.93 1.90
N GLY A 190 17.31 27.65 2.03
CA GLY A 190 18.38 28.47 1.45
C GLY A 190 18.54 28.23 -0.06
N PRO A 191 19.47 28.94 -0.74
CA PRO A 191 19.82 28.64 -2.13
C PRO A 191 20.59 27.30 -2.24
N CYS A 192 20.17 26.42 -3.15
CA CYS A 192 20.76 25.09 -3.30
C CYS A 192 22.27 25.05 -3.54
N ASP A 193 22.96 24.13 -2.83
CA ASP A 193 24.36 23.81 -3.06
C ASP A 193 24.59 23.42 -4.53
N GLU A 194 25.67 23.91 -5.12
CA GLU A 194 26.00 23.70 -6.53
C GLU A 194 26.10 22.21 -6.90
N LYS A 195 26.54 21.34 -5.96
CA LYS A 195 26.64 19.89 -6.17
C LYS A 195 25.26 19.25 -6.33
N VAL A 196 24.26 19.71 -5.57
CA VAL A 196 22.88 19.22 -5.70
C VAL A 196 22.30 19.68 -7.03
N MET A 197 22.57 20.91 -7.44
CA MET A 197 22.17 21.39 -8.77
C MET A 197 22.82 20.60 -9.92
N VAL A 198 24.08 20.16 -9.76
CA VAL A 198 24.73 19.26 -10.72
C VAL A 198 24.06 17.89 -10.74
N LEU A 199 23.74 17.33 -9.57
CA LEU A 199 23.09 16.03 -9.47
C LEU A 199 21.71 16.02 -10.15
N LEU A 200 20.93 17.09 -9.94
CA LEU A 200 19.61 17.26 -10.57
C LEU A 200 19.70 17.36 -12.10
N LYS A 201 20.70 18.05 -12.64
CA LYS A 201 20.96 18.10 -14.09
C LYS A 201 21.33 16.74 -14.67
N VAL A 202 22.11 15.95 -13.94
CA VAL A 202 22.43 14.57 -14.35
C VAL A 202 21.17 13.71 -14.34
N ALA A 203 20.37 13.81 -13.28
CA ALA A 203 19.12 13.06 -13.13
C ALA A 203 18.08 13.41 -14.21
N GLU A 204 17.98 14.69 -14.60
CA GLU A 204 17.15 15.14 -15.73
C GLU A 204 17.50 14.41 -17.03
N GLY A 205 18.80 14.16 -17.28
CA GLY A 205 19.27 13.38 -18.43
C GLY A 205 18.77 11.92 -18.44
N PHE A 206 18.37 11.37 -17.30
CA PHE A 206 17.75 10.05 -17.16
C PHE A 206 16.21 10.10 -17.12
N GLY A 207 15.61 11.27 -17.38
CA GLY A 207 14.16 11.47 -17.32
C GLY A 207 13.62 11.62 -15.91
N TYR A 208 14.46 11.91 -14.91
CA TYR A 208 13.99 12.26 -13.57
C TYR A 208 13.38 13.66 -13.57
N PRO A 209 12.14 13.87 -13.11
CA PRO A 209 11.49 15.17 -13.21
C PRO A 209 12.12 16.18 -12.23
N SER A 210 12.73 17.24 -12.75
CA SER A 210 13.34 18.33 -11.98
C SER A 210 12.34 19.06 -11.07
N GLN A 211 11.06 19.11 -11.47
CA GLN A 211 9.94 19.70 -10.71
C GLN A 211 9.79 19.13 -9.28
N PHE A 212 10.22 17.89 -9.02
CA PHE A 212 10.15 17.32 -7.68
C PHE A 212 11.15 17.96 -6.71
N ALA A 213 12.34 18.34 -7.21
CA ALA A 213 13.33 19.05 -6.42
C ALA A 213 12.87 20.49 -6.10
N GLU A 214 12.13 21.13 -7.01
CA GLU A 214 11.55 22.46 -6.78
C GLU A 214 10.47 22.46 -5.70
N SER A 215 9.83 21.30 -5.46
CA SER A 215 8.78 21.14 -4.46
C SER A 215 9.29 20.72 -3.07
N TRP A 216 10.58 20.42 -2.93
CA TRP A 216 11.18 20.00 -1.66
C TRP A 216 11.16 21.14 -0.63
N LYS A 217 10.60 20.84 0.55
CA LYS A 217 10.54 21.75 1.70
C LYS A 217 11.00 21.00 2.95
N GLY A 218 12.05 21.48 3.61
CA GLY A 218 12.66 20.82 4.78
C GLY A 218 13.66 19.71 4.41
N ASN A 219 14.35 19.18 5.44
CA ASN A 219 15.53 18.29 5.37
C ASN A 219 16.46 18.66 4.21
N ASP A 220 17.13 19.80 4.40
CA ASP A 220 17.74 20.58 3.35
C ASP A 220 18.86 19.80 2.61
N PRO A 221 18.69 19.47 1.31
CA PRO A 221 19.82 19.13 0.44
C PRO A 221 20.50 20.41 -0.09
N CYS A 222 19.90 21.57 0.17
CA CYS A 222 20.21 22.87 -0.39
C CYS A 222 20.89 23.81 0.63
N THR A 223 21.46 23.26 1.71
CA THR A 223 22.54 23.86 2.52
C THR A 223 23.65 22.84 2.82
#